data_AF-A0A392SKS9-F1
#
_entry.id   AF-A0A392SKS9-F1
#
_cell.length_a   1.000
_cell.length_b   1.000
_cell.length_c   1.000
_cell.angle_alpha   90.00
_cell.angle_beta   90.00
_cell.angle_gamma   90.00
#
_symmetry.space_group_name_H-M   'P 1'
#
loop_
_entity.id
_entity.type
_entity.pdbx_description
1 polymer ?
#
loop_
_entity_poly.entity_id
_entity_poly.type
_entity_poly.pdbx_seq_one_letter_code
_entity_poly.pdbx_strand_id
1 'polypeptide(L)' 'MIAWSLWQNRNSCVWNGVKNSAKEVAMKATFLLEEWRAVNNLQQHSNLTASIITGNRESAVAVNHSQAI' A
#
# COMPACT_ATOMS: atom_id res chain seq x y z
N MET A 1 -1.34 7.59 -8.05
CA MET A 1 -0.14 7.98 -8.84
C MET A 1 -0.05 7.33 -10.21
N ILE A 2 -0.45 6.06 -10.37
CA ILE A 2 -0.47 5.36 -11.67
C ILE A 2 -1.46 6.01 -12.65
N ALA A 3 -2.72 6.19 -12.24
CA ALA A 3 -3.76 6.84 -13.06
C ALA A 3 -3.35 8.26 -13.47
N TRP A 4 -2.70 9.00 -12.57
CA TRP A 4 -2.15 10.33 -12.86
C TRP A 4 -1.04 10.28 -13.92
N SER A 5 -0.12 9.33 -13.83
CA SER A 5 0.97 9.18 -14.80
C SER A 5 0.47 8.83 -16.20
N LEU A 6 -0.56 7.97 -16.29
CA LEU A 6 -1.23 7.62 -17.54
C LEU A 6 -1.99 8.82 -18.13
N TRP A 7 -2.74 9.52 -17.29
CA TRP A 7 -3.47 10.74 -17.67
C TRP A 7 -2.52 11.84 -18.15
N GLN A 8 -1.41 12.07 -17.46
CA GLN A 8 -0.40 13.05 -17.84
C GLN A 8 0.23 12.71 -19.20
N ASN A 9 0.61 11.46 -19.43
CA ASN A 9 1.16 11.05 -20.72
C ASN A 9 0.17 11.27 -21.87
N ARG A 10 -1.11 10.95 -21.65
CA ARG A 10 -2.16 11.19 -22.65
C ARG A 10 -2.30 12.68 -22.96
N ASN A 11 -2.30 13.53 -21.93
CA ASN A 11 -2.42 14.98 -22.11
C ASN A 11 -1.18 15.59 -22.78
N SER A 12 0.03 15.16 -22.42
CA SER A 12 1.24 15.60 -23.13
C SER A 12 1.24 15.24 -24.60
N CYS A 13 0.69 14.08 -24.96
CA CYS A 13 0.53 13.67 -26.36
C CYS A 13 -0.46 14.57 -27.12
N VAL A 14 -1.54 15.01 -26.46
CA VAL A 14 -2.59 15.85 -27.07
C VAL A 14 -2.17 17.31 -27.17
N TRP A 15 -1.58 17.85 -26.10
CA TRP A 15 -1.35 19.29 -25.95
C TRP A 15 0.07 19.72 -26.32
N ASN A 16 1.06 18.86 -26.09
CA ASN A 16 2.47 19.20 -26.28
C ASN A 16 3.10 18.47 -27.49
N GLY A 17 2.36 17.58 -28.15
CA GLY A 17 2.88 16.72 -29.22
C GLY A 17 3.97 15.72 -28.76
N VAL A 18 4.27 15.66 -27.45
CA VAL A 18 5.28 14.79 -26.87
C VAL A 18 4.63 13.50 -26.43
N LYS A 19 4.95 12.41 -27.12
CA LYS A 19 4.52 11.06 -26.77
C LYS A 19 5.71 10.28 -26.23
N ASN A 20 5.81 10.15 -24.91
CA ASN A 20 6.74 9.17 -24.34
C ASN A 20 6.42 7.80 -24.91
N SER A 21 7.45 6.97 -25.07
CA SER A 21 7.25 5.62 -25.58
C SER A 21 6.30 4.85 -24.64
N ALA A 22 5.46 4.00 -25.20
CA ALA A 22 4.56 3.15 -24.41
C ALA A 22 5.35 2.31 -23.38
N LYS A 23 6.58 1.95 -23.73
CA LYS A 23 7.53 1.24 -22.86
C LYS A 23 7.88 2.06 -21.61
N GLU A 24 8.25 3.33 -21.75
CA GLU A 24 8.59 4.19 -20.61
C GLU A 24 7.40 4.41 -19.67
N VAL A 25 6.21 4.60 -20.27
CA VAL A 25 4.98 4.79 -19.50
C VAL A 25 4.62 3.52 -18.73
N ALA A 26 4.73 2.35 -19.38
CA ALA A 26 4.49 1.06 -18.76
C ALA A 26 5.50 0.80 -17.63
N MET A 27 6.80 1.03 -17.85
CA MET A 27 7.83 0.88 -16.82
C MET A 27 7.55 1.76 -15.60
N LYS A 28 7.19 3.03 -15.81
CA LYS A 28 6.85 3.94 -14.71
C LYS A 28 5.59 3.49 -13.96
N ALA A 29 4.56 3.06 -14.68
CA ALA A 29 3.32 2.57 -14.08
C ALA A 29 3.55 1.30 -13.25
N THR A 30 4.31 0.34 -13.78
CA THR A 30 4.66 -0.90 -13.08
C THR A 30 5.48 -0.60 -11.83
N PHE A 31 6.49 0.27 -11.93
CA PHE A 31 7.29 0.65 -10.76
C PHE A 31 6.42 1.23 -9.63
N LEU A 32 5.53 2.17 -9.96
CA LEU A 32 4.62 2.78 -8.97
C LEU A 32 3.62 1.76 -8.39
N LEU A 33 3.24 0.74 -9.16
CA LEU A 33 2.35 -0.33 -8.69
C LEU A 33 3.06 -1.25 -7.70
N GLU A 34 4.29 -1.66 -8.01
CA GLU A 34 5.10 -2.50 -7.12
C GLU A 34 5.44 -1.77 -5.82
N GLU A 35 5.76 -0.47 -5.89
CA GLU A 35 5.99 0.36 -4.71
C GLU A 35 4.74 0.44 -3.82
N TRP A 36 3.58 0.74 -4.42
CA TRP A 36 2.32 0.75 -3.67
C TRP A 36 2.02 -0.61 -3.03
N ARG A 37 2.27 -1.71 -3.76
CA ARG A 37 2.07 -3.07 -3.24
C ARG A 37 2.99 -3.38 -2.06
N ALA A 38 4.27 -3.01 -2.17
CA ALA A 38 5.24 -3.21 -1.09
C ALA A 38 4.84 -2.48 0.19
N VAL A 39 4.43 -1.21 0.08
CA VAL A 39 3.97 -0.40 1.21
C VAL A 39 2.71 -1.00 1.85
N ASN A 40 1.73 -1.42 1.04
CA ASN A 40 0.50 -1.99 1.58
C ASN A 40 0.74 -3.37 2.22
N ASN A 41 1.58 -4.22 1.65
CA ASN A 41 1.92 -5.49 2.27
C ASN A 41 2.57 -5.29 3.64
N LEU A 42 3.50 -4.34 3.75
CA LEU A 42 4.12 -3.98 5.03
C LEU A 42 3.09 -3.46 6.04
N GLN A 43 2.17 -2.61 5.61
CA GLN A 43 1.11 -2.07 6.46
C GLN A 43 0.12 -3.16 6.92
N GLN A 44 -0.23 -4.11 6.05
CA GLN A 44 -1.10 -5.22 6.43
C GLN A 44 -0.42 -6.14 7.46
N HIS A 45 0.88 -6.40 7.28
CA HIS A 45 1.65 -7.18 8.25
C HIS A 45 1.75 -6.46 9.60
N SER A 46 2.06 -5.16 9.62
CA SER A 46 2.16 -4.40 10.87
C SER A 46 0.82 -4.30 11.60
N ASN A 47 -0.29 -4.11 10.86
CA ASN A 47 -1.63 -4.10 11.43
C ASN A 47 -2.01 -5.47 12.02
N LEU A 48 -1.69 -6.56 11.32
CA LEU A 48 -1.95 -7.91 11.81
C LEU A 48 -1.16 -8.18 13.11
N THR A 49 0.12 -7.83 13.14
CA THR A 49 0.96 -7.98 14.33
C THR A 49 0.44 -7.12 15.50
N ALA A 50 0.04 -5.87 15.25
CA ALA A 50 -0.54 -5.00 16.27
C ALA A 50 -1.87 -5.56 16.81
N SER A 51 -2.72 -6.12 15.94
CA SER A 51 -3.99 -6.75 16.34
C SER A 51 -3.76 -8.00 17.19
N ILE A 52 -2.79 -8.85 16.84
CA ILE A 52 -2.44 -10.05 17.62
C ILE A 52 -1.90 -9.67 18.99
N ILE A 53 -1.00 -8.68 19.06
CA ILE A 53 -0.44 -8.22 20.33
C ILE A 53 -1.55 -7.65 21.24
N THR A 54 -2.47 -6.86 20.68
CA THR A 54 -3.58 -6.27 21.45
C THR A 54 -4.52 -7.35 21.98
N GLY A 55 -4.96 -8.29 21.13
CA GLY A 55 -5.83 -9.41 21.57
C GLY A 55 -5.18 -10.32 22.62
N ASN A 56 -3.87 -10.56 22.51
CA ASN A 56 -3.13 -11.33 23.52
C ASN A 56 -3.02 -10.59 24.86
N ARG A 57 -2.87 -9.26 24.87
CA ARG A 57 -2.83 -8.46 26.10
C ARG A 57 -4.20 -8.44 26.79
N GLU A 58 -5.28 -8.31 26.04
CA GLU A 58 -6.64 -8.33 26.59
C GLU A 58 -6.99 -9.69 27.18
N SER A 59 -6.60 -10.79 26.50
CA SER A 59 -6.75 -12.15 27.02
C SER A 59 -5.92 -12.39 28.28
N ALA A 60 -4.67 -11.91 28.32
CA ALA A 60 -3.81 -12.05 29.49
C ALA A 60 -4.35 -11.27 30.71
N VAL A 61 -4.93 -10.09 30.51
CA VAL A 61 -5.57 -9.29 31.57
C VAL A 61 -6.85 -9.97 32.07
N ALA A 62 -7.68 -10.51 31.18
CA ALA A 62 -8.91 -11.21 31.55
C ALA A 62 -8.65 -12.51 32.33
N VAL A 63 -7.63 -13.28 31.93
CA VAL A 63 -7.22 -14.51 32.65
C VAL A 63 -6.69 -14.19 34.04
N ASN A 64 -5.88 -13.14 34.19
CA ASN A 64 -5.33 -12.75 35.49
C ASN A 64 -6.44 -12.28 36.45
N HIS A 65 -7.43 -11.54 35.95
CA HIS A 65 -8.57 -11.11 36.76
C HIS A 65 -9.44 -12.29 37.26
N SER A 66 -9.55 -13.36 36.47
CA SER A 66 -10.34 -14.55 36.82
C SER A 66 -9.66 -15.46 37.87
N GLN A 67 -8.34 -15.36 38.04
CA GLN A 67 -7.58 -16.13 39.04
C GLN A 67 -7.42 -15.39 40.38
N ALA A 68 -7.79 -14.11 40.45
CA ALA A 68 -7.65 -13.26 41.63
C ALA A 68 -8.93 -13.20 42.51
N ILE A 69 -9.96 -14.00 42.21
CA ILE A 69 -11.23 -14.08 42.94
C ILE A 69 -11.35 -15.43 43.64
#